data_AF-A0A9D6Y0Y0-F1
#
_entry.id   AF-A0A9D6Y0Y0-F1
#
_cell.length_a   1.000
_cell.length_b   1.000
_cell.length_c   1.000
_cell.angle_alpha   90.00
_cell.angle_beta   90.00
_cell.angle_gamma   90.00
#
_symmetry.space_group_name_H-M   'P 1'
#
loop_
_entity.id
_entity.type
_entity.pdbx_description
1 polymer ?
#
loop_
_entity_poly.entity_id
_entity_poly.type
_entity_poly.pdbx_seq_one_letter_code
_entity_poly.pdbx_strand_id
1 'polypeptide(L)' 'MSQVLRLSPEKALARAARRFLSDARDACPKCASTFVVREPAFLHCRYCGAMARLADGPLAAQELYELRSGLRIAS' A
#
# COMPACT_ATOMS: atom_id res chain seq x y z
N MET A 1 21.21 -19.28 -9.20
CA MET A 1 22.03 -18.84 -8.04
C MET A 1 21.18 -17.91 -7.19
N SER A 2 20.81 -18.31 -5.98
CA SER A 2 19.93 -17.52 -5.12
C SER A 2 20.76 -16.47 -4.37
N GLN A 3 20.54 -15.19 -4.64
CA GLN A 3 21.23 -14.11 -3.94
C GLN A 3 20.56 -13.86 -2.59
N VAL A 4 21.25 -14.21 -1.49
CA VAL A 4 20.74 -13.98 -0.14
C VAL A 4 20.95 -12.51 0.23
N LEU A 5 19.88 -11.73 0.20
CA LEU A 5 19.88 -10.34 0.67
C LEU A 5 19.88 -10.32 2.20
N ARG A 6 21.00 -9.95 2.82
CA ARG A 6 21.04 -9.63 4.26
C ARG A 6 20.30 -8.30 4.50
N LEU A 7 19.08 -8.40 5.02
CA LEU A 7 18.30 -7.24 5.49
C LEU A 7 18.93 -6.76 6.81
N SER A 8 19.73 -5.70 6.75
CA SER A 8 20.05 -4.94 7.96
C SER A 8 18.78 -4.32 8.53
N PRO A 9 18.72 -4.01 9.85
CA PRO A 9 17.59 -3.32 10.45
C PRO A 9 17.19 -2.05 9.66
N GLU A 10 18.17 -1.26 9.21
CA GLU A 10 17.97 -0.07 8.39
C GLU A 10 17.27 -0.38 7.05
N LYS A 11 17.71 -1.43 6.35
CA LYS A 11 17.10 -1.84 5.07
C LYS A 11 15.70 -2.40 5.26
N ALA A 12 15.45 -3.09 6.37
CA ALA A 12 14.11 -3.55 6.74
C ALA A 12 13.19 -2.36 7.03
N LEU A 13 13.66 -1.37 7.77
CA LEU A 13 12.92 -0.14 8.07
C LEU A 13 12.60 0.65 6.78
N ALA A 14 13.59 0.82 5.90
CA ALA A 14 13.41 1.50 4.62
C ALA A 14 12.44 0.74 3.68
N ARG A 15 12.34 -0.59 3.80
CA ARG A 15 11.35 -1.38 3.07
C ARG A 15 9.95 -1.23 3.67
N ALA A 16 9.84 -1.21 4.99
CA ALA A 16 8.58 -1.00 5.69
C ALA A 16 8.00 0.39 5.37
N ALA A 17 8.82 1.44 5.39
CA ALA A 17 8.41 2.80 5.05
C ALA A 17 7.86 2.91 3.62
N ARG A 18 8.44 2.18 2.66
CA ARG A 18 7.98 2.13 1.25
C ARG A 18 6.64 1.41 1.05
N ARG A 19 6.11 0.73 2.07
CA ARG A 19 4.81 0.04 1.99
C ARG A 19 3.64 1.04 2.02
N PHE A 20 3.89 2.26 2.47
CA PHE A 20 2.89 3.31 2.59
C PHE A 20 3.08 4.36 1.50
N LEU A 21 1.96 4.74 0.89
CA LEU A 21 1.88 5.79 -0.11
C LEU A 21 1.62 7.12 0.59
N SER A 22 2.36 8.17 0.26
CA SER A 22 1.97 9.52 0.66
C SER A 22 0.64 9.89 0.01
N ASP A 23 -0.25 10.52 0.77
CA ASP A 23 -1.64 10.73 0.36
C ASP A 23 -1.78 11.57 -0.93
N ALA A 24 -0.78 12.41 -1.25
CA ALA A 24 -0.81 13.35 -2.37
C ALA A 24 -0.81 12.75 -3.80
N ARG A 25 -0.83 11.43 -3.99
CA ARG A 25 -0.74 10.81 -5.33
C ARG A 25 -2.09 10.59 -5.99
N ASP A 26 -2.34 11.29 -7.10
CA ASP A 26 -3.54 11.13 -7.94
C ASP A 26 -3.40 10.07 -9.04
N ALA A 27 -2.35 9.23 -8.97
CA ALA A 27 -2.09 8.17 -9.93
C ALA A 27 -1.57 6.91 -9.25
N CYS A 28 -1.79 5.76 -9.90
CA CYS A 28 -1.35 4.47 -9.41
C CYS A 28 0.19 4.40 -9.33
N PRO A 29 0.79 4.06 -8.18
CA PRO A 29 2.25 3.95 -8.04
C PRO A 29 2.86 2.77 -8.82
N LYS A 30 2.03 1.82 -9.28
CA LYS A 30 2.47 0.64 -10.04
C LYS A 30 2.45 0.87 -11.55
N CYS A 31 1.37 1.44 -12.08
CA CYS A 31 1.16 1.53 -13.54
C CYS A 31 0.97 2.97 -14.06
N ALA A 32 1.07 3.98 -13.21
CA ALA A 32 0.88 5.40 -13.52
C ALA A 32 -0.51 5.79 -14.06
N SER A 33 -1.48 4.86 -14.15
CA SER A 33 -2.86 5.19 -14.50
C SER A 33 -3.48 6.15 -13.49
N THR A 34 -4.21 7.15 -14.00
CA THR A 34 -5.04 8.09 -13.22
C THR A 34 -6.42 7.55 -12.91
N PHE A 35 -6.78 6.35 -13.42
CA PHE A 35 -8.05 5.71 -13.10
C PHE A 35 -7.99 5.04 -11.73
N VAL A 36 -8.04 5.87 -10.69
CA VAL A 36 -7.89 5.47 -9.28
C VAL A 36 -9.09 5.91 -8.45
N VAL A 37 -9.39 5.15 -7.40
CA VAL A 37 -10.39 5.47 -6.38
C VAL A 37 -9.68 5.53 -5.03
N ARG A 38 -9.90 6.62 -4.29
CA ARG A 38 -9.39 6.76 -2.91
C ARG A 38 -10.46 6.29 -1.93
N GLU A 39 -10.03 5.41 -1.03
CA GLU A 39 -10.70 5.08 0.22
C GLU A 39 -9.90 5.69 1.38
N PRO A 40 -10.48 5.85 2.58
CA PRO A 40 -9.80 6.55 3.67
C PRO A 40 -8.43 5.99 4.06
N ALA A 41 -8.19 4.69 3.86
CA ALA A 41 -6.90 4.04 4.15
C ALA A 41 -6.15 3.53 2.91
N PHE A 42 -6.74 3.63 1.71
CA PHE A 42 -6.22 2.94 0.52
C PHE A 42 -6.43 3.73 -0.76
N LEU A 43 -5.53 3.52 -1.73
CA LEU A 43 -5.69 3.92 -3.12
C LEU A 43 -5.84 2.67 -3.98
N HIS A 44 -6.98 2.58 -4.68
CA HIS A 44 -7.35 1.48 -5.55
C HIS A 44 -7.17 1.90 -7.01
N CYS A 45 -6.35 1.18 -7.77
CA CYS A 45 -6.27 1.37 -9.21
C CYS A 45 -7.32 0.51 -9.92
N ARG A 46 -8.27 1.16 -10.59
CA ARG A 46 -9.31 0.46 -11.37
C ARG A 46 -8.79 -0.06 -12.71
N TYR A 47 -7.63 0.42 -13.17
CA TYR A 47 -7.00 -0.05 -14.40
C TYR A 47 -6.23 -1.36 -14.21
N CYS A 48 -5.26 -1.41 -13.28
CA CYS A 48 -4.39 -2.58 -13.11
C CYS A 48 -4.70 -3.43 -11.86
N GLY A 49 -5.73 -3.05 -11.09
CA GLY A 49 -6.16 -3.74 -9.87
C GLY A 49 -5.22 -3.57 -8.67
N ALA A 50 -4.16 -2.76 -8.77
CA ALA A 50 -3.25 -2.53 -7.66
C ALA A 50 -3.93 -1.77 -6.52
N MET A 51 -3.53 -2.11 -5.29
CA MET A 51 -3.97 -1.43 -4.09
C MET A 51 -2.74 -0.97 -3.30
N ALA A 52 -2.75 0.28 -2.87
CA ALA A 52 -1.69 0.86 -2.06
C ALA A 52 -2.29 1.40 -0.76
N ARG A 53 -1.64 1.14 0.38
CA ARG A 53 -2.05 1.70 1.66
C ARG A 53 -1.56 3.14 1.77
N LEU A 54 -2.41 4.04 2.24
CA LEU A 54 -2.04 5.44 2.49
C LEU A 54 -1.29 5.55 3.84
N ALA A 55 -0.25 6.38 3.89
CA ALA A 55 0.59 6.57 5.07
C ALA A 55 -0.20 7.19 6.23
N ASP A 56 -1.00 8.20 5.94
CA ASP A 56 -1.79 8.95 6.92
C ASP A 56 -3.23 8.42 7.04
N GLY A 57 -3.49 7.25 6.47
CA GLY A 57 -4.81 6.61 6.50
C GLY A 57 -5.17 6.11 7.91
N PRO A 58 -6.40 6.33 8.40
CA PRO A 58 -6.80 5.87 9.75
C PRO A 58 -6.73 4.36 9.88
N LEU A 59 -6.14 3.86 10.98
CA LEU A 59 -6.07 2.42 11.26
C LEU A 59 -7.46 1.78 11.31
N ALA A 60 -8.43 2.42 11.95
CA ALA A 60 -9.80 1.93 12.03
C ALA A 60 -10.46 1.78 10.64
N ALA A 61 -10.12 2.65 9.68
CA ALA A 61 -10.63 2.54 8.32
C ALA A 61 -9.99 1.37 7.57
N GLN A 62 -8.70 1.10 7.82
CA GLN A 62 -8.03 -0.10 7.31
C GLN A 62 -8.68 -1.37 7.85
N GLU A 63 -8.87 -1.45 9.17
CA GLU A 63 -9.47 -2.62 9.83
C GLU A 63 -10.89 -2.89 9.32
N LEU A 64 -11.69 -1.84 9.17
CA LEU A 64 -13.04 -1.93 8.63
C LEU A 64 -13.06 -2.49 7.19
N TYR A 65 -12.11 -2.04 6.35
CA TYR A 65 -11.96 -2.57 5.00
C TYR A 65 -11.55 -4.05 5.02
N GLU A 66 -10.58 -4.43 5.85
CA GLU A 66 -10.11 -5.81 5.96
C GLU A 66 -11.25 -6.75 6.41
N LEU A 67 -12.06 -6.32 7.38
CA LEU A 67 -13.25 -7.06 7.82
C LEU A 67 -14.28 -7.23 6.69
N ARG A 68 -14.57 -6.15 5.93
CA ARG A 68 -15.58 -6.17 4.85
C ARG A 68 -15.13 -6.97 3.62
N SER A 69 -13.84 -6.93 3.30
CA SER A 69 -13.27 -7.56 2.10
C SER A 69 -12.83 -9.00 2.33
N GLY A 70 -12.64 -9.42 3.58
CA GLY A 70 -12.04 -10.71 3.93
C GLY A 70 -10.53 -10.79 3.64
N LEU A 71 -9.90 -9.67 3.26
CA LEU A 71 -8.47 -9.59 2.97
C LEU A 71 -7.69 -9.13 4.22
N ARG A 72 -6.46 -9.62 4.38
CA ARG A 72 -5.47 -9.03 5.31
C ARG A 72 -4.34 -8.41 4.53
N ILE A 73 -4.24 -7.08 4.58
CA ILE A 73 -3.40 -6.30 3.68
C ILE A 73 -2.21 -5.71 4.43
N ALA A 74 -2.37 -5.40 5.72
CA ALA A 74 -1.25 -5.04 6.59
C ALA A 74 -1.10 -6.02 7.76
N SER A 75 -0.53 -7.20 7.46
CA SER A 75 0.29 -7.97 8.41
C SER A 75 1.77 -7.67 8.22
#